data_AF-A0A822GY13-F1
#
_entry.id   AF-A0A822GY13-F1
#
_cell.length_a   1.000
_cell.length_b   1.000
_cell.length_c   1.000
_cell.angle_alpha   90.00
_cell.angle_beta   90.00
_cell.angle_gamma   90.00
#
_symmetry.space_group_name_H-M   'P 1'
#
loop_
_entity.id
_entity.type
_entity.pdbx_description
1 polymer ?
#
loop_
_entity_poly.entity_id
_entity_poly.type
_entity_poly.pdbx_seq_one_letter_code
_entity_poly.pdbx_strand_id
1 'polypeptide(L)'
;MFNVFLVPSPVVTSFPTKAPFNLCCDTSERYIAASIDKTVYVYDSRATEKPLIVREEHEPIVKLAWSRTGSSQLGYCIRDSPKFLVLSVSTNHNHENDTFVHRILQCPIQRYRIGLASFDWNYFD
;
A
#
# COMPACT_ATOMS: atom_id res chain seq x y z
N MET A 1 -17.43 -4.79 -16.99
CA MET A 1 -18.39 -3.95 -16.24
C MET A 1 -18.39 -4.48 -14.82
N PHE A 2 -17.65 -3.85 -13.90
CA PHE A 2 -17.55 -4.33 -12.52
C PHE A 2 -18.55 -3.55 -11.67
N ASN A 3 -19.55 -4.24 -11.11
CA ASN A 3 -20.51 -3.66 -10.18
C ASN A 3 -19.90 -3.67 -8.78
N VAL A 4 -19.80 -2.49 -8.17
CA VAL A 4 -19.44 -2.33 -6.76
C VAL A 4 -20.73 -2.40 -5.96
N PHE A 5 -20.91 -3.47 -5.18
CA PHE A 5 -22.00 -3.56 -4.21
C PHE A 5 -21.60 -2.83 -2.93
N LEU A 6 -22.34 -1.76 -2.61
CA LEU A 6 -22.25 -1.10 -1.30
C LEU A 6 -23.13 -1.88 -0.32
N VAL A 7 -22.51 -2.64 0.58
CA VAL A 7 -23.21 -3.20 1.75
C VAL A 7 -23.24 -2.11 2.83
N PRO A 8 -24.40 -1.69 3.34
CA PRO A 8 -24.47 -0.69 4.39
C PRO A 8 -24.11 -1.33 5.74
N SER A 9 -22.94 -0.98 6.28
CA SER A 9 -22.50 -1.29 7.65
C SER A 9 -22.58 -0.02 8.51
N PRO A 10 -22.95 -0.11 9.81
CA PRO A 10 -23.20 1.08 10.63
C PRO A 10 -21.94 1.93 10.81
N VAL A 11 -22.09 3.19 10.39
CA VAL A 11 -21.26 4.38 10.60
C VAL A 11 -20.06 4.19 11.53
N VAL A 12 -18.89 3.96 10.93
CA VAL A 12 -17.58 4.26 11.52
C VAL A 12 -17.07 5.57 10.93
N THR A 13 -16.50 6.38 11.82
CA THR A 13 -16.26 7.82 11.73
C THR A 13 -15.21 8.25 10.70
N SER A 14 -15.53 9.36 10.03
CA SER A 14 -14.71 10.23 9.17
C SER A 14 -13.83 9.54 8.12
N PHE A 15 -14.41 9.32 6.94
CA PHE A 15 -13.63 9.15 5.71
C PHE A 15 -12.94 10.48 5.37
N PRO A 16 -11.67 10.47 4.91
CA PRO A 16 -11.11 11.64 4.24
C PRO A 16 -12.06 12.01 3.10
N THR A 17 -12.45 13.28 2.99
CA THR A 17 -13.39 13.80 1.97
C THR A 17 -12.82 13.81 0.55
N LYS A 18 -11.85 12.94 0.27
CA LYS A 18 -11.11 12.85 -0.98
C LYS A 18 -11.09 11.41 -1.46
N ALA A 19 -11.25 11.25 -2.77
CA ALA A 19 -11.30 9.93 -3.39
C ALA A 19 -9.99 9.14 -3.15
N PRO A 20 -10.07 7.83 -2.88
CA PRO A 20 -8.89 6.99 -2.87
C PRO A 20 -8.25 6.99 -4.26
N PHE A 21 -6.94 7.28 -4.31
CA PHE A 21 -6.20 7.38 -5.57
C PHE A 21 -5.67 6.03 -6.04
N ASN A 22 -5.38 5.11 -5.12
CA ASN A 22 -4.91 3.77 -5.43
C ASN A 22 -5.57 2.73 -4.51
N LEU A 23 -5.83 1.54 -5.05
CA LEU A 23 -6.33 0.37 -4.31
C LEU A 23 -5.71 -0.89 -4.92
N CYS A 24 -5.12 -1.75 -4.10
CA CYS A 24 -4.73 -3.09 -4.53
C CYS A 24 -4.83 -4.10 -3.38
N CYS A 25 -5.00 -5.37 -3.72
CA CYS A 25 -5.03 -6.47 -2.79
C CYS A 25 -3.82 -7.38 -3.01
N ASP A 26 -3.39 -8.05 -1.93
CA ASP A 26 -2.46 -9.15 -2.02
C ASP A 26 -3.10 -10.32 -2.78
N THR A 27 -2.27 -11.18 -3.36
CA THR A 27 -2.64 -12.43 -4.03
C THR A 27 -3.50 -13.36 -3.16
N SER A 28 -3.29 -13.35 -1.85
CA SER A 28 -4.08 -14.11 -0.88
C SER A 28 -5.43 -13.47 -0.54
N GLU A 29 -5.71 -12.28 -1.07
CA GLU A 29 -6.82 -11.39 -0.70
C GLU A 29 -6.89 -11.04 0.80
N ARG A 30 -5.89 -11.43 1.58
CA ARG A 30 -5.87 -11.18 3.03
C ARG A 30 -5.64 -9.72 3.35
N TYR A 31 -4.77 -9.05 2.61
CA TYR A 31 -4.39 -7.67 2.85
C TYR A 31 -4.87 -6.77 1.73
N ILE A 32 -5.51 -5.67 2.11
CA ILE A 32 -5.97 -4.62 1.20
C ILE A 32 -5.14 -3.39 1.48
N ALA A 33 -4.52 -2.84 0.45
CA ALA A 33 -3.78 -1.59 0.54
C ALA A 33 -4.51 -0.51 -0.27
N ALA A 34 -4.65 0.66 0.34
CA ALA A 34 -5.24 1.83 -0.27
C ALA A 34 -4.35 3.04 -0.02
N SER A 35 -4.36 4.02 -0.92
CA SER A 35 -3.78 5.32 -0.62
C SER A 35 -4.76 6.46 -0.84
N ILE A 36 -4.71 7.41 0.09
CA ILE A 36 -5.52 8.63 0.07
C ILE A 36 -4.55 9.78 0.34
N ASP A 37 -4.46 10.71 -0.61
CA ASP A 37 -3.46 11.78 -0.62
C ASP A 37 -2.03 11.24 -0.41
N LYS A 38 -1.47 11.53 0.77
CA LYS A 38 -0.09 11.22 1.18
C LYS A 38 -0.02 10.02 2.09
N THR A 39 -1.15 9.37 2.35
CA THR A 39 -1.25 8.32 3.36
C THR A 39 -1.50 6.97 2.71
N VAL A 40 -0.70 5.98 3.07
CA VAL A 40 -0.90 4.57 2.77
C VAL A 40 -1.61 3.91 3.94
N TYR A 41 -2.69 3.21 3.62
CA TYR A 41 -3.46 2.39 4.54
C TYR A 41 -3.33 0.93 4.14
N VAL A 42 -3.12 0.06 5.13
CA VAL A 42 -3.20 -1.39 4.94
C VAL A 42 -4.24 -1.93 5.90
N TYR A 43 -5.14 -2.75 5.39
CA TYR A 43 -6.25 -3.39 6.11
C TYR A 43 -6.11 -4.90 6.04
N ASP A 44 -6.55 -5.58 7.09
CA ASP A 44 -6.91 -6.99 6.99
C ASP A 44 -8.31 -7.08 6.38
N SER A 45 -8.47 -7.91 5.36
CA SER A 45 -9.78 -8.25 4.77
C SER A 45 -10.76 -8.81 5.80
N ARG A 46 -10.27 -9.48 6.84
CA ARG A 46 -11.08 -10.07 7.93
C ARG A 46 -11.44 -9.06 9.01
N ALA A 47 -10.67 -7.97 9.13
CA ALA A 47 -10.82 -6.95 10.16
C ALA A 47 -10.64 -5.56 9.53
N THR A 48 -11.70 -5.08 8.87
CA THR A 48 -11.68 -3.82 8.11
C THR A 48 -11.99 -2.58 8.96
N GLU A 49 -12.38 -2.74 10.22
CA GLU A 49 -12.76 -1.62 11.10
C GLU A 49 -11.59 -0.67 11.39
N LYS A 50 -10.36 -1.20 11.43
CA LYS A 50 -9.16 -0.42 11.68
C LYS A 50 -8.04 -0.83 10.74
N PRO A 51 -7.32 0.14 10.15
CA PRO A 51 -6.14 -0.18 9.35
C PRO A 51 -5.07 -0.81 10.25
N LEU A 52 -4.48 -1.91 9.79
CA LEU A 52 -3.27 -2.51 10.36
C LEU A 52 -2.11 -1.53 10.30
N ILE A 53 -2.05 -0.72 9.23
CA ILE A 53 -1.01 0.28 9.03
C ILE A 53 -1.63 1.58 8.52
N VAL A 54 -1.16 2.67 9.10
CA VAL A 54 -1.35 4.02 8.57
C VAL A 54 0.03 4.65 8.46
N ARG A 55 0.44 5.02 7.24
CA ARG A 55 1.73 5.66 6.97
C ARG A 55 1.53 6.92 6.18
N GLU A 56 1.85 8.05 6.78
CA GLU A 56 1.82 9.35 6.14
C GLU A 56 3.20 9.68 5.56
N GLU A 57 3.21 10.15 4.32
CA GLU A 57 4.38 10.60 3.59
C GLU A 57 4.35 12.11 3.38
N HIS A 58 5.48 12.69 3.02
CA HIS A 58 5.61 14.13 2.81
C HIS A 58 4.92 14.63 1.53
N GLU A 59 4.72 13.76 0.54
CA GLU A 59 4.06 14.03 -0.75
C GLU A 59 3.08 12.90 -1.12
N PRO A 60 2.13 13.13 -2.04
CA PRO A 60 1.15 12.13 -2.42
C PRO A 60 1.72 10.86 -3.02
N ILE A 61 1.02 9.77 -2.72
CA ILE A 61 1.34 8.45 -3.24
C ILE A 61 0.84 8.37 -4.68
N VAL A 62 1.77 8.16 -5.62
CA VAL A 62 1.44 8.12 -7.06
C VAL A 62 1.12 6.72 -7.56
N LYS A 63 1.68 5.70 -6.93
CA LYS A 63 1.44 4.30 -7.31
C LYS A 63 1.63 3.39 -6.11
N LEU A 64 0.87 2.32 -6.08
CA LEU A 64 0.83 1.33 -5.01
C LEU A 64 0.55 -0.06 -5.61
N ALA A 65 1.36 -1.06 -5.29
CA ALA A 65 1.23 -2.42 -5.83
C ALA A 65 1.81 -3.49 -4.89
N TRP A 66 1.06 -4.55 -4.65
CA TRP A 66 1.55 -5.75 -3.97
C TRP A 66 2.47 -6.57 -4.87
N SER A 67 3.52 -7.15 -4.28
CA SER A 67 4.35 -8.17 -4.89
C SER A 67 3.55 -9.46 -5.00
N ARG A 68 3.77 -10.21 -6.07
CA ARG A 68 3.15 -11.53 -6.30
C ARG A 68 3.98 -12.70 -5.77
N THR A 69 5.22 -12.45 -5.34
CA THR A 69 6.23 -13.50 -5.10
C THR A 69 6.12 -14.17 -3.73
N GLY A 70 4.95 -14.11 -3.08
CA GLY A 70 4.65 -14.83 -1.83
C GLY A 70 5.23 -14.23 -0.55
N SER A 71 6.15 -13.28 -0.65
CA SER A 71 6.45 -12.37 0.46
C SER A 71 5.46 -11.20 0.35
N SER A 72 4.53 -11.06 1.31
CA SER A 72 3.50 -10.00 1.33
C SER A 72 4.14 -8.61 1.40
N GLN A 73 4.69 -8.15 0.28
CA GLN A 73 5.42 -6.90 0.13
C GLN A 73 4.55 -5.93 -0.65
N LEU A 74 4.35 -4.75 -0.09
CA LEU A 74 3.67 -3.64 -0.73
C LEU A 74 4.71 -2.63 -1.20
N GLY A 75 4.75 -2.40 -2.50
CA GLY A 75 5.55 -1.35 -3.11
C GLY A 75 4.72 -0.08 -3.26
N TYR A 76 5.34 1.08 -3.05
CA TYR A 76 4.72 2.35 -3.40
C TYR A 76 5.74 3.42 -3.77
N CYS A 77 5.32 4.37 -4.59
CA CYS A 77 6.10 5.53 -4.99
C CYS A 77 5.45 6.82 -4.48
N ILE A 78 6.28 7.77 -4.11
CA ILE A 78 5.89 9.12 -3.69
C ILE A 78 6.16 10.08 -4.84
N ARG A 79 5.25 11.03 -5.06
CA ARG A 79 5.40 12.08 -6.08
C ARG A 79 6.71 12.84 -5.87
N ASP A 80 7.40 13.12 -6.97
CA ASP A 80 8.68 13.85 -7.00
C ASP A 80 9.81 13.23 -6.16
N SER A 81 9.62 11.99 -5.69
CA SER A 81 10.63 11.22 -4.99
C SER A 81 11.34 10.27 -5.96
N PRO A 82 12.69 10.19 -5.93
CA PRO A 82 13.45 9.16 -6.63
C PRO A 82 13.48 7.83 -5.85
N LYS A 83 12.75 7.75 -4.72
CA LYS A 83 12.71 6.59 -3.83
C LYS A 83 11.48 5.74 -4.12
N PHE A 84 11.71 4.44 -4.12
CA PHE A 84 10.69 3.42 -4.10
C PHE A 84 10.64 2.82 -2.70
N LEU A 85 9.47 2.77 -2.09
CA LEU A 85 9.31 2.26 -0.73
C LEU A 85 8.66 0.90 -0.78
N VAL A 86 9.19 -0.02 0.03
CA VAL A 86 8.70 -1.38 0.17
C VAL A 86 8.33 -1.59 1.62
N LEU A 87 7.11 -2.01 1.85
CA LEU A 87 6.62 -2.44 3.13
C LEU A 87 6.42 -3.94 3.08
N SER A 88 7.17 -4.70 3.87
CA SER A 88 6.97 -6.14 4.01
C SER A 88 6.15 -6.45 5.25
N VAL A 89 5.12 -7.26 5.05
CA VAL A 89 4.33 -7.87 6.12
C VAL A 89 4.93 -9.24 6.44
N SER A 90 5.44 -9.42 7.66
CA SER A 90 5.82 -10.75 8.15
C SER A 90 4.78 -11.20 9.17
N THR A 91 3.97 -12.18 8.76
CA THR A 91 3.03 -12.84 9.65
C THR A 91 3.81 -13.79 10.54
N ASN A 92 3.86 -13.51 11.85
CA ASN A 92 4.41 -14.48 12.77
C ASN A 92 3.40 -15.63 12.92
N HIS A 93 3.85 -16.89 12.75
CA HIS A 93 2.98 -18.07 12.91
C HIS A 93 2.42 -18.20 14.33
N ASN A 94 3.03 -17.51 15.30
CA ASN A 94 2.49 -17.32 16.63
C ASN A 94 1.53 -16.12 16.59
N HIS A 95 0.25 -16.44 16.38
CA HIS A 95 -1.00 -15.67 16.26
C HIS A 95 -1.20 -14.31 16.95
N GLU A 96 -0.20 -13.69 17.57
CA GLU A 96 -0.41 -12.49 18.38
C GLU A 96 0.11 -11.19 17.76
N ASN A 97 1.07 -11.20 16.83
CA ASN A 97 1.55 -9.94 16.23
C ASN A 97 2.07 -10.11 14.79
N ASP A 98 1.35 -9.55 13.81
CA ASP A 98 1.89 -9.30 12.47
C ASP A 98 2.92 -8.16 12.58
N THR A 99 4.17 -8.43 12.19
CA THR A 99 5.24 -7.43 12.23
C THR A 99 5.43 -6.83 10.84
N PHE A 100 5.51 -5.50 10.79
CA PHE A 100 5.66 -4.75 9.55
C PHE A 100 7.05 -4.15 9.46
N VAL A 101 7.82 -4.57 8.47
CA VAL A 101 9.15 -4.05 8.20
C VAL A 101 9.09 -3.10 7.02
N HIS A 102 9.57 -1.88 7.23
CA HIS A 102 9.67 -0.88 6.18
C HIS A 102 11.08 -0.85 5.61
N ARG A 103 11.18 -0.89 4.30
CA ARG A 103 12.44 -0.87 3.55
C ARG A 103 12.37 0.21 2.48
N ILE A 104 13.41 1.02 2.40
CA ILE A 104 13.53 2.05 1.37
C ILE A 104 14.51 1.54 0.30
N LEU A 105 14.05 1.50 -0.94
CA LEU A 105 14.89 1.20 -2.09
C LEU A 105 15.08 2.49 -2.89
N GLN A 106 16.34 2.82 -3.19
CA GLN A 106 16.66 4.00 -3.97
C GLN A 106 17.00 3.60 -5.39
N CYS A 107 16.38 4.27 -6.38
CA CYS A 107 16.76 4.07 -7.77
C CYS A 107 18.22 4.54 -7.96
N PRO A 108 19.11 3.71 -8.53
CA PRO A 108 20.52 4.08 -8.73
C PRO A 108 20.71 5.17 -9.80
N ILE A 109 19.69 5.43 -10.63
CA ILE A 109 19.73 6.44 -11.70
C ILE A 109 19.39 7.81 -11.10
N GLN A 110 20.33 8.38 -10.35
CA GLN A 110 20.18 9.71 -9.72
C GLN A 110 20.51 10.90 -10.65
N ARG A 111 20.87 10.65 -11.92
CA ARG A 111 21.35 11.72 -12.81
C ARG A 111 20.28 12.73 -13.24
N TYR A 112 19.01 12.39 -13.09
CA TYR A 112 17.90 13.30 -13.37
C TYR A 112 16.94 13.33 -12.18
N ARG A 113 16.50 14.53 -11.77
CA ARG A 113 15.41 14.73 -10.79
C ARG A 113 14.06 14.35 -11.41
N ILE A 114 13.93 13.11 -11.88
CA ILE A 114 12.68 12.59 -12.42
C ILE A 114 12.04 11.79 -11.30
N GLY A 115 10.89 12.24 -10.81
CA GLY A 115 10.09 11.50 -9.86
C GLY A 115 9.62 10.17 -10.47
N LEU A 116 9.56 9.13 -9.66
CA LEU A 116 9.03 7.85 -10.12
C LEU A 116 7.52 7.97 -10.33
N ALA A 117 7.06 7.88 -11.58
CA ALA A 117 5.63 7.88 -11.91
C ALA A 117 5.02 6.48 -11.83
N SER A 118 5.84 5.43 -11.95
CA SER A 118 5.38 4.04 -12.07
C SER A 118 6.51 3.05 -11.76
N PHE A 119 6.17 1.86 -11.28
CA PHE A 119 7.05 0.71 -11.12
C PHE A 119 6.27 -0.60 -11.36
N ASP A 120 6.98 -1.70 -11.59
CA ASP A 120 6.40 -3.04 -11.69
C ASP A 120 7.29 -4.05 -10.98
N TRP A 121 6.69 -5.05 -10.35
CA TRP A 121 7.39 -6.08 -9.58
C TRP A 121 8.11 -7.10 -10.47
N ASN A 122 7.69 -7.24 -11.74
CA ASN A 122 8.25 -8.20 -12.70
C ASN A 122 9.75 -8.00 -13.00
N TYR A 123 10.35 -6.88 -12.59
CA TYR A 123 11.77 -6.59 -12.79
C TYR A 123 12.66 -6.90 -11.57
N PHE A 124 12.08 -7.42 -10.49
CA PHE A 124 12.80 -7.66 -9.22
C PHE A 124 13.03 -9.14 -8.89
N ASP A 125 12.66 -10.06 -9.80
CA ASP A 125 13.00 -11.48 -9.74
C ASP A 125 14.36 -11.78 -10.40
#